data_AF-A0A9C9G7B2-F1
#
_entry.id   AF-A0A9C9G7B2-F1
#
_cell.length_a   1.000
_cell.length_b   1.000
_cell.length_c   1.000
_cell.angle_alpha   90.00
_cell.angle_beta   90.00
_cell.angle_gamma   90.00
#
_symmetry.space_group_name_H-M   'P 1'
#
loop_
_entity.id
_entity.type
_entity.pdbx_description
1 polymer ?
#
loop_
_entity_poly.entity_id
_entity_poly.type
_entity_poly.pdbx_seq_one_letter_code
_entity_poly.pdbx_strand_id
1 'polypeptide(L)' 'LGLGATPVAIANMSAVTSRFGPSIKAYLIVPLVGAFFIDVLNAATIKFFIEIISGWTI' A
#
# COMPACT_ATOMS: atom_id res chain seq x y z
N LEU A 1 13.20 5.48 -12.73
CA LEU A 1 11.87 4.84 -12.79
C LEU A 1 12.05 3.37 -12.42
N GLY A 2 12.49 3.01 -11.22
CA GLY A 2 11.94 3.37 -9.92
C GLY A 2 11.10 2.18 -9.46
N LEU A 3 11.74 1.14 -8.90
CA LEU A 3 11.10 -0.11 -8.51
C LEU A 3 9.96 0.18 -7.52
N GLY A 4 8.71 0.05 -7.95
CA GLY A 4 7.54 0.30 -7.11
C GLY A 4 7.44 -0.71 -5.95
N ALA A 5 6.87 -0.28 -4.82
CA ALA A 5 6.74 -1.13 -3.63
C ALA A 5 6.00 -2.45 -3.93
N THR A 6 4.91 -2.40 -4.71
CA THR A 6 4.10 -3.56 -5.09
C THR A 6 4.85 -4.57 -5.98
N PRO A 7 5.48 -4.18 -7.12
CA PRO A 7 6.25 -5.14 -7.92
C PRO A 7 7.48 -5.70 -7.20
N VAL A 8 8.12 -4.94 -6.30
CA VAL A 8 9.22 -5.46 -5.46
C VAL A 8 8.71 -6.49 -4.46
N ALA A 9 7.58 -6.23 -3.82
CA ALA A 9 6.96 -7.17 -2.90
C ALA A 9 6.54 -8.47 -3.62
N ILE A 10 5.98 -8.37 -4.83
CA ILE A 10 5.64 -9.54 -5.66
C ILE A 10 6.89 -10.32 -6.07
N ALA A 11 7.98 -9.64 -6.44
CA ALA A 11 9.25 -10.29 -6.78
C ALA A 11 9.83 -11.06 -5.58
N ASN A 12 9.82 -10.45 -4.39
CA ASN A 12 10.24 -11.12 -3.14
C ASN A 12 9.35 -12.32 -2.81
N MET A 13 8.05 -12.18 -3.00
CA MET A 13 7.09 -13.27 -2.82
C MET A 13 7.34 -14.44 -3.78
N SER A 14 7.69 -14.17 -5.04
CA SER A 14 8.10 -15.22 -5.99
C SER A 14 9.40 -15.91 -5.56
N ALA A 15 10.38 -15.16 -5.05
CA ALA A 15 11.63 -15.72 -4.54
C ALA A 15 11.39 -16.63 -3.32
N VAL A 16 10.54 -16.21 -2.37
CA VAL A 16 10.16 -17.01 -1.19
C VAL A 16 9.38 -18.26 -1.60
N THR A 17 8.42 -18.11 -2.52
CA THR A 17 7.60 -19.21 -3.05
C THR A 17 8.44 -20.30 -3.72
N SER A 18 9.57 -19.95 -4.35
CA SER A 18 10.49 -20.93 -4.96
C SER A 18 11.12 -21.91 -3.96
N ARG A 19 11.23 -21.52 -2.68
CA ARG A 19 11.84 -22.34 -1.61
C ARG A 19 10.82 -22.97 -0.67
N PHE A 20 9.69 -22.29 -0.41
CA PHE A 20 8.72 -22.69 0.61
C PHE A 20 7.33 -23.04 0.07
N GLY A 21 7.13 -22.95 -1.25
CA GLY A 21 5.83 -23.15 -1.89
C GLY A 21 4.92 -21.90 -1.83
N PRO A 22 3.88 -21.86 -2.69
CA PRO A 22 3.05 -20.66 -2.86
C PRO A 22 2.08 -20.45 -1.70
N SER A 23 1.89 -19.18 -1.30
CA SER A 23 0.86 -18.78 -0.34
C SER A 23 -0.07 -17.74 -0.95
N ILE A 24 -1.28 -18.18 -1.31
CA ILE A 24 -2.34 -17.33 -1.85
C ILE A 24 -2.67 -16.16 -0.91
N LYS A 25 -2.65 -16.39 0.41
CA LYS A 25 -2.92 -15.34 1.41
C LYS A 25 -1.92 -14.19 1.29
N ALA A 26 -0.64 -14.51 1.15
CA ALA A 26 0.40 -13.49 1.07
C ALA A 26 0.32 -12.72 -0.27
N TYR A 27 0.01 -13.40 -1.38
CA TYR A 27 -0.18 -12.74 -2.68
C TYR A 27 -1.39 -11.80 -2.71
N LEU A 28 -2.44 -12.06 -1.91
CA LEU A 28 -3.62 -11.20 -1.82
C LEU A 28 -3.39 -9.96 -0.93
N ILE A 29 -2.60 -10.11 0.14
CA ILE A 29 -2.33 -9.03 1.09
C ILE A 29 -1.46 -7.93 0.46
N VAL A 30 -0.48 -8.29 -0.37
CA VAL A 30 0.43 -7.32 -1.03
C VAL A 30 -0.32 -6.23 -1.80
N PRO A 31 -1.24 -6.52 -2.75
CA PRO A 31 -1.99 -5.50 -3.45
C PRO A 31 -3.02 -4.80 -2.55
N LEU A 32 -3.62 -5.50 -1.58
CA LEU A 32 -4.59 -4.90 -0.65
C LEU A 32 -3.94 -3.80 0.20
N VAL A 33 -2.73 -4.05 0.71
CA VAL A 33 -1.96 -3.06 1.47
C VAL A 33 -1.33 -2.02 0.54
N GLY A 34 -0.73 -2.46 -0.57
CA GLY A 34 0.06 -1.60 -1.46
C GLY A 34 -0.76 -0.64 -2.33
N ALA A 35 -2.05 -0.90 -2.53
CA ALA A 35 -2.94 -0.02 -3.29
C ALA A 35 -4.13 0.44 -2.44
N PHE A 36 -4.97 -0.50 -1.99
CA PHE A 36 -6.26 -0.15 -1.38
C PHE A 36 -6.13 0.58 -0.03
N PHE A 37 -5.34 0.07 0.92
CA PHE A 37 -5.19 0.75 2.21
C PHE A 37 -4.41 2.06 2.12
N ILE A 38 -3.45 2.14 1.20
CA ILE A 38 -2.73 3.38 0.91
C ILE A 38 -3.71 4.47 0.46
N ASP A 39 -4.68 4.14 -0.40
CA ASP A 39 -5.68 5.10 -0.87
C ASP A 39 -6.55 5.63 0.26
N VAL A 40 -7.01 4.75 1.17
CA VAL A 40 -7.80 5.14 2.35
C VAL A 40 -7.00 6.05 3.28
N LEU A 41 -5.76 5.68 3.60
CA LEU A 41 -4.89 6.48 4.45
C LEU A 41 -4.57 7.83 3.83
N ASN A 42 -4.33 7.87 2.52
CA ASN A 42 -4.06 9.09 1.80
C ASN A 42 -5.29 10.02 1.80
N ALA A 43 -6.48 9.49 1.52
CA ALA A 43 -7.72 10.25 1.58
C ALA A 43 -7.98 10.80 3.00
N ALA A 44 -7.79 9.98 4.03
CA ALA A 44 -7.92 10.39 5.43
C ALA A 44 -6.92 11.49 5.80
N THR A 45 -5.66 11.33 5.41
CA THR A 45 -4.57 12.29 5.66
C THR A 45 -4.85 13.63 4.99
N ILE A 46 -5.24 13.62 3.71
CA ILE A 46 -5.58 14.83 2.96
C ILE A 46 -6.78 15.54 3.60
N LYS A 47 -7.85 14.80 3.93
CA LYS A 47 -9.03 15.36 4.60
C LYS A 47 -8.68 16.02 5.92
N PHE A 48 -7.86 15.36 6.73
CA PHE A 48 -7.37 15.88 8.01
C PHE A 48 -6.60 17.20 7.84
N PHE A 49 -5.66 17.25 6.90
CA PHE A 49 -4.92 18.49 6.64
C PHE A 49 -5.80 19.62 6.08
N ILE A 50 -6.74 19.30 5.18
CA ILE A 50 -7.71 20.28 4.67
C ILE A 50 -8.53 20.86 5.82
N GLU A 51 -9.00 20.04 6.73
CA GLU A 51 -9.82 20.48 7.86
C GLU A 51 -9.03 21.34 8.85
N ILE A 52 -7.76 21.00 9.11
CA ILE A 52 -6.86 21.84 9.91
C ILE A 52 -6.64 23.21 9.25
N ILE A 53 -6.34 23.25 7.95
CA ILE A 53 -6.04 24.51 7.24
C ILE A 53 -7.31 25.35 7.07
N SER A 54 -8.43 24.73 6.70
CA SER A 54 -9.71 25.40 6.52
C SER A 54 -10.30 25.89 7.85
N GLY A 55 -10.10 25.15 8.94
CA GLY A 55 -10.51 25.56 10.28
C GLY A 55 -9.74 26.78 10.81
N TRP A 56 -8.59 27.11 10.22
CA TRP A 56 -7.82 28.33 10.49
C TRP A 56 -8.20 29.52 9.60
N THR A 57 -9.03 29.31 8.56
CA THR A 57 -9.51 30.36 7.63
C THR A 57 -10.95 30.78 7.94
N ILE A 58 -11.29 30.83 9.24
CA ILE A 58 -12.52 31.45 9.78
C ILE A 58 -12.12 32.26 11.01
#